data_AF-A0A1T4W2B9-F1
#
_entry.id   AF-A0A1T4W2B9-F1
#
_cell.length_a   1.000
_cell.length_b   1.000
_cell.length_c   1.000
_cell.angle_alpha   90.00
_cell.angle_beta   90.00
_cell.angle_gamma   90.00
#
_symmetry.space_group_name_H-M   'P 1'
#
loop_
_entity.id
_entity.type
_entity.pdbx_description
1 polymer ?
#
loop_
_entity_poly.entity_id
_entity_poly.type
_entity_poly.pdbx_seq_one_letter_code
_entity_poly.pdbx_strand_id
1 'polypeptide(L)'
;MNIINTISNIDDIFISGHFDLSEWKKYMDLYIPGAKEICLKDMIDCQRAGYTWEKDYLPILDGAYNDLGKIDKVVNAFAEVTQNLNDRIYEVFNRTLDVDIYLYLGLCNGAGCVTEVSGKTTILLGIEKIIEFGWYDIDSMNALILHELGHVYQKQYGLFKITTNSEKDSFLWQLFTEGVAMVFEQEILGNFNYFHQDKDNWRNWCESNIELIIRSFCDDLNTMTRDNQRYFGDWVSFENHSDVGYYLGTRFVRFMLEENSFDSIINYGLDKIKEEFDRFIGDKL
;
A
#
# COMPACT_ATOMS: atom_id res chain seq x y z
N MET A 1 -18.11 -3.39 4.83
CA MET A 1 -17.38 -2.62 3.81
C MET A 1 -18.31 -1.70 3.04
N ASN A 2 -17.99 -0.41 2.92
CA ASN A 2 -18.66 0.50 1.97
C ASN A 2 -17.68 0.94 0.88
N ILE A 3 -18.17 1.02 -0.35
CA ILE A 3 -17.39 1.41 -1.53
C ILE A 3 -17.91 2.75 -2.02
N ILE A 4 -17.04 3.74 -2.11
CA ILE A 4 -17.42 5.13 -2.36
C ILE A 4 -16.52 5.69 -3.46
N ASN A 5 -17.14 6.11 -4.56
CA ASN A 5 -16.45 6.80 -5.65
C ASN A 5 -16.86 8.27 -5.64
N THR A 6 -15.90 9.17 -5.44
CA THR A 6 -16.13 10.62 -5.39
C THR A 6 -15.61 11.34 -6.63
N ILE A 7 -15.11 10.60 -7.63
CA ILE A 7 -14.46 11.14 -8.84
C ILE A 7 -15.41 11.90 -9.75
N SER A 8 -16.71 11.59 -9.74
CA SER A 8 -17.69 12.32 -10.57
C SER A 8 -17.85 13.80 -10.22
N ASN A 9 -17.24 14.27 -9.12
CA ASN A 9 -17.37 15.63 -8.60
C ASN A 9 -16.04 16.38 -8.54
N ILE A 10 -15.00 15.90 -9.25
CA ILE A 10 -13.67 16.53 -9.22
C ILE A 10 -13.57 17.74 -10.15
N ASP A 11 -14.47 17.88 -11.13
CA ASP A 11 -14.45 19.01 -12.09
C ASP A 11 -14.46 20.38 -11.37
N ASP A 12 -15.22 20.48 -10.27
CA ASP A 12 -15.33 21.71 -9.47
C ASP A 12 -14.02 22.09 -8.76
N ILE A 13 -13.05 21.17 -8.70
CA ILE A 13 -11.71 21.42 -8.12
C ILE A 13 -10.82 22.17 -9.10
N PHE A 14 -11.09 22.10 -10.40
CA PHE A 14 -10.20 22.63 -11.44
C PHE A 14 -10.71 23.96 -12.00
N ILE A 15 -10.03 25.06 -11.68
CA ILE A 15 -10.35 26.40 -12.18
C ILE A 15 -9.55 26.67 -13.44
N SER A 16 -10.24 26.81 -14.58
CA SER A 16 -9.61 27.00 -15.90
C SER A 16 -8.61 25.89 -16.27
N GLY A 17 -8.89 24.65 -15.82
CA GLY A 17 -8.06 23.47 -16.10
C GLY A 17 -6.88 23.27 -15.15
N HIS A 18 -6.76 24.10 -14.10
CA HIS A 18 -5.72 23.98 -13.09
C HIS A 18 -6.30 23.63 -11.73
N PHE A 19 -5.60 22.78 -10.99
CA PHE A 19 -5.97 22.37 -9.64
C PHE A 19 -6.05 23.59 -8.71
N ASP A 20 -7.17 23.74 -8.00
CA ASP A 20 -7.32 24.73 -6.94
C ASP A 20 -7.41 24.07 -5.56
N LEU A 21 -6.44 24.37 -4.70
CA LEU A 21 -6.36 23.81 -3.34
C LEU A 21 -7.56 24.23 -2.46
N SER A 22 -8.15 25.40 -2.68
CA SER A 22 -9.30 25.86 -1.90
C SER A 22 -10.57 25.11 -2.28
N GLU A 23 -10.78 24.85 -3.57
CA GLU A 23 -11.89 24.01 -4.04
C GLU A 23 -11.69 22.55 -3.63
N TRP A 24 -10.47 22.03 -3.71
CA TRP A 24 -10.13 20.69 -3.21
C TRP A 24 -10.48 20.54 -1.72
N LYS A 25 -10.20 21.55 -0.89
CA LYS A 25 -10.57 21.53 0.54
C LYS A 25 -12.08 21.41 0.74
N LYS A 26 -12.90 22.12 -0.05
CA LYS A 26 -14.36 22.03 0.01
C LYS A 26 -14.85 20.65 -0.44
N TYR A 27 -14.27 20.12 -1.51
CA TYR A 27 -14.52 18.76 -1.98
C TYR A 27 -14.26 17.72 -0.88
N MET A 28 -13.11 17.80 -0.20
CA MET A 28 -12.78 16.88 0.89
C MET A 28 -13.74 17.01 2.07
N ASP A 29 -14.11 18.24 2.46
CA ASP A 29 -15.07 18.46 3.55
C ASP A 29 -16.47 17.94 3.21
N LEU A 30 -16.86 17.94 1.94
CA LEU A 30 -18.17 17.47 1.48
C LEU A 30 -18.23 15.95 1.36
N TYR A 31 -17.22 15.33 0.72
CA TYR A 31 -17.29 13.92 0.32
C TYR A 31 -16.56 12.98 1.26
N ILE A 32 -15.54 13.44 1.98
CA ILE A 32 -14.75 12.63 2.91
C ILE A 32 -14.49 13.40 4.23
N PRO A 33 -15.52 13.72 5.01
CA PRO A 33 -15.38 14.54 6.20
C PRO A 33 -14.36 13.95 7.19
N GLY A 34 -13.33 14.73 7.51
CA GLY A 34 -12.24 14.36 8.41
C GLY A 34 -10.94 13.91 7.72
N ALA A 35 -10.96 13.59 6.42
CA ALA A 35 -9.74 13.16 5.70
C ALA A 35 -8.86 14.33 5.25
N LYS A 36 -9.44 15.52 5.05
CA LYS A 36 -8.73 16.73 4.57
C LYS A 36 -7.45 17.02 5.35
N GLU A 37 -7.53 17.04 6.68
CA GLU A 37 -6.39 17.40 7.55
C GLU A 37 -5.30 16.33 7.54
N ILE A 38 -5.66 15.07 7.27
CA ILE A 38 -4.69 13.96 7.13
C ILE A 38 -3.84 14.21 5.88
N CYS A 39 -4.49 14.40 4.73
CA CYS A 39 -3.80 14.65 3.46
C CYS A 39 -2.95 15.94 3.49
N LEU A 40 -3.46 17.01 4.11
CA LEU A 40 -2.71 18.27 4.25
C LEU A 40 -1.49 18.13 5.15
N LYS A 41 -1.61 17.38 6.25
CA LYS A 41 -0.49 17.13 7.16
C LYS A 41 0.63 16.38 6.45
N ASP A 42 0.29 15.31 5.73
CA ASP A 42 1.25 14.52 4.98
C ASP A 42 1.97 15.38 3.91
N MET A 43 1.23 16.23 3.18
CA MET A 43 1.82 17.21 2.26
C MET A 43 2.81 18.15 2.96
N ILE A 44 2.43 18.69 4.13
CA ILE A 44 3.30 19.59 4.90
C ILE A 44 4.57 18.87 5.36
N ASP A 45 4.48 17.60 5.76
CA ASP A 45 5.63 16.81 6.18
C ASP A 45 6.57 16.52 5.00
N CYS A 46 6.04 16.24 3.80
CA CYS A 46 6.84 16.18 2.57
C CYS A 46 7.49 17.54 2.23
N GLN A 47 6.77 18.65 2.38
CA GLN A 47 7.36 19.98 2.14
C GLN A 47 8.54 20.28 3.07
N ARG A 48 8.44 19.86 4.34
CA ARG A 48 9.54 19.95 5.30
C ARG A 48 10.74 19.07 4.92
N ALA A 49 10.51 17.97 4.22
CA ALA A 49 11.54 17.10 3.66
C ALA A 49 12.16 17.63 2.35
N GLY A 50 11.68 18.75 1.82
CA GLY A 50 12.29 19.44 0.67
C GLY A 50 11.52 19.35 -0.64
N TYR A 51 10.34 18.71 -0.66
CA TYR A 51 9.44 18.71 -1.81
C TYR A 51 8.72 20.05 -1.93
N THR A 52 8.41 20.52 -3.14
CA THR A 52 7.75 21.82 -3.37
C THR A 52 6.43 21.68 -4.12
N TRP A 53 5.51 22.61 -3.86
CA TRP A 53 4.18 22.61 -4.47
C TRP A 53 4.24 22.65 -6.01
N GLU A 54 5.02 23.58 -6.56
CA GLU A 54 5.08 23.84 -8.00
C GLU A 54 5.76 22.72 -8.79
N LYS A 55 6.69 22.01 -8.16
CA LYS A 55 7.51 21.00 -8.84
C LYS A 55 6.98 19.59 -8.63
N ASP A 56 6.59 19.27 -7.40
CA ASP A 56 6.37 17.87 -7.00
C ASP A 56 4.87 17.55 -6.80
N TYR A 57 3.98 18.55 -6.68
CA TYR A 57 2.54 18.33 -6.52
C TYR A 57 1.73 18.79 -7.73
N LEU A 58 1.82 20.07 -8.08
CA LEU A 58 0.96 20.68 -9.10
C LEU A 58 1.02 19.97 -10.46
N PRO A 59 2.19 19.51 -10.97
CA PRO A 59 2.23 18.79 -12.24
C PRO A 59 1.48 17.46 -12.23
N ILE A 60 1.46 16.75 -11.09
CA ILE A 60 0.76 15.48 -10.94
C ILE A 60 -0.75 15.73 -10.86
N LEU A 61 -1.17 16.73 -10.07
CA LEU A 61 -2.58 17.09 -9.88
C LEU A 61 -3.22 17.61 -11.18
N ASP A 62 -2.55 18.54 -11.87
CA ASP A 62 -3.01 19.01 -13.18
C ASP A 62 -2.96 17.87 -14.21
N GLY A 63 -1.90 17.05 -14.18
CA GLY A 63 -1.72 15.92 -15.09
C GLY A 63 -2.83 14.88 -14.99
N ALA A 64 -3.30 14.59 -13.78
CA ALA A 64 -4.36 13.61 -13.52
C ALA A 64 -5.69 14.01 -14.21
N TYR A 65 -6.02 15.30 -14.21
CA TYR A 65 -7.27 15.81 -14.78
C TYR A 65 -7.23 15.97 -16.31
N ASN A 66 -6.04 16.17 -16.87
CA ASN A 66 -5.88 16.39 -18.31
C ASN A 66 -6.10 15.13 -19.18
N ASP A 67 -6.23 13.94 -18.58
CA ASP A 67 -6.43 12.68 -19.30
C ASP A 67 -7.71 11.96 -18.84
N LEU A 68 -8.87 12.49 -19.28
CA LEU A 68 -10.19 11.94 -18.98
C LEU A 68 -10.32 10.45 -19.31
N GLY A 69 -9.62 9.99 -20.36
CA GLY A 69 -9.62 8.58 -20.75
C GLY A 69 -8.96 7.67 -19.71
N LYS A 70 -7.94 8.14 -18.99
CA LYS A 70 -7.37 7.41 -17.85
C LYS A 70 -8.27 7.46 -16.63
N ILE A 71 -8.92 8.59 -16.36
CA ILE A 71 -9.91 8.70 -15.28
C ILE A 71 -11.03 7.66 -15.47
N ASP A 72 -11.59 7.57 -16.69
CA ASP A 72 -12.62 6.59 -17.01
C ASP A 72 -12.15 5.15 -16.78
N LYS A 73 -10.90 4.84 -17.15
CA LYS A 73 -10.31 3.52 -16.90
C LYS A 73 -10.19 3.22 -15.40
N VAL A 74 -9.71 4.16 -14.60
CA VAL A 74 -9.64 4.00 -13.14
C VAL A 74 -11.02 3.78 -12.54
N VAL A 75 -12.01 4.60 -12.92
CA VAL A 75 -13.39 4.49 -12.40
C VAL A 75 -14.02 3.15 -12.78
N ASN A 76 -13.85 2.70 -14.02
CA ASN A 76 -14.37 1.40 -14.47
C ASN A 76 -13.67 0.24 -13.76
N ALA A 77 -12.34 0.25 -13.66
CA ALA A 77 -11.57 -0.77 -12.94
C ALA A 77 -11.97 -0.82 -11.46
N PHE A 78 -12.10 0.33 -10.80
CA PHE A 78 -12.54 0.42 -9.42
C PHE A 78 -13.94 -0.20 -9.23
N ALA A 79 -14.90 0.15 -10.08
CA ALA A 79 -16.25 -0.39 -10.00
C ALA A 79 -16.29 -1.92 -10.22
N GLU A 80 -15.50 -2.42 -11.17
CA GLU A 80 -15.42 -3.86 -11.46
C GLU A 80 -14.76 -4.64 -10.33
N VAL A 81 -13.59 -4.19 -9.86
CA VAL A 81 -12.82 -4.87 -8.82
C VAL A 81 -13.55 -4.91 -7.48
N THR A 82 -14.25 -3.83 -7.14
CA THR A 82 -14.99 -3.73 -5.89
C THR A 82 -16.32 -4.49 -5.91
N GLN A 83 -16.76 -4.96 -7.09
CA GLN A 83 -17.94 -5.81 -7.20
C GLN A 83 -17.69 -7.14 -6.48
N ASN A 84 -18.60 -7.51 -5.57
CA ASN A 84 -18.54 -8.74 -4.77
C ASN A 84 -17.25 -8.89 -3.93
N LEU A 85 -16.55 -7.79 -3.63
CA LEU A 85 -15.26 -7.84 -2.93
C LEU A 85 -15.38 -8.47 -1.53
N ASN A 86 -16.46 -8.19 -0.80
CA ASN A 86 -16.74 -8.86 0.48
C ASN A 86 -16.89 -10.37 0.32
N ASP A 87 -17.56 -10.82 -0.73
CA ASP A 87 -17.83 -12.25 -0.95
C ASP A 87 -16.51 -12.98 -1.27
N ARG A 88 -15.66 -12.40 -2.13
CA ARG A 88 -14.31 -12.93 -2.42
C ARG A 88 -13.46 -13.10 -1.17
N ILE A 89 -13.48 -12.12 -0.27
CA ILE A 89 -12.75 -12.19 1.01
C ILE A 89 -13.36 -13.25 1.92
N TYR A 90 -14.69 -13.30 1.99
CA TYR A 90 -15.41 -14.26 2.83
C TYR A 90 -15.20 -15.70 2.36
N GLU A 91 -15.15 -15.95 1.05
CA GLU A 91 -14.89 -17.28 0.49
C GLU A 91 -13.52 -17.84 0.90
N VAL A 92 -12.50 -16.99 1.02
CA VAL A 92 -11.13 -17.39 1.36
C VAL A 92 -10.88 -17.39 2.87
N PHE A 93 -11.29 -16.34 3.57
CA PHE A 93 -10.96 -16.13 4.98
C PHE A 93 -12.13 -16.40 5.95
N ASN A 94 -13.34 -16.64 5.44
CA ASN A 94 -14.56 -16.83 6.24
C ASN A 94 -14.81 -15.67 7.24
N ARG A 95 -14.40 -14.46 6.85
CA ARG A 95 -14.48 -13.22 7.63
C ARG A 95 -14.83 -12.05 6.72
N THR A 96 -15.33 -10.97 7.31
CA THR A 96 -15.77 -9.76 6.59
C THR A 96 -15.06 -8.53 7.15
N LEU A 97 -14.74 -7.56 6.30
CA LEU A 97 -14.05 -6.34 6.73
C LEU A 97 -15.01 -5.17 6.97
N ASP A 98 -14.80 -4.48 8.09
CA ASP A 98 -15.46 -3.21 8.39
C ASP A 98 -14.54 -2.04 8.05
N VAL A 99 -14.68 -1.58 6.81
CA VAL A 99 -13.84 -0.55 6.20
C VAL A 99 -14.63 0.24 5.17
N ASP A 100 -14.32 1.52 5.05
CA ASP A 100 -14.74 2.33 3.91
C ASP A 100 -13.61 2.46 2.89
N ILE A 101 -13.90 2.24 1.61
CA ILE A 101 -12.94 2.39 0.53
C ILE A 101 -13.37 3.56 -0.33
N TYR A 102 -12.55 4.62 -0.37
CA TYR A 102 -12.79 5.81 -1.16
C TYR A 102 -11.85 5.86 -2.36
N LEU A 103 -12.40 5.98 -3.56
CA LEU A 103 -11.67 6.47 -4.73
C LEU A 103 -11.89 7.98 -4.81
N TYR A 104 -10.81 8.77 -4.70
CA TYR A 104 -10.87 10.23 -4.57
C TYR A 104 -9.70 10.93 -5.27
N LEU A 105 -9.81 12.25 -5.44
CA LEU A 105 -8.65 13.08 -5.80
C LEU A 105 -7.87 13.45 -4.52
N GLY A 106 -6.72 12.83 -4.35
CA GLY A 106 -5.83 13.06 -3.22
C GLY A 106 -4.93 14.28 -3.40
N LEU A 107 -3.95 14.37 -2.51
CA LEU A 107 -2.92 15.40 -2.52
C LEU A 107 -1.54 14.77 -2.64
N CYS A 108 -1.40 13.82 -3.57
CA CYS A 108 -0.18 13.05 -3.84
C CYS A 108 0.33 12.22 -2.64
N ASN A 109 -0.55 11.87 -1.70
CA ASN A 109 -0.20 11.18 -0.46
C ASN A 109 0.16 9.70 -0.67
N GLY A 110 -0.28 9.11 -1.78
CA GLY A 110 -0.11 7.70 -2.11
C GLY A 110 -1.23 7.21 -3.03
N ALA A 111 -0.99 6.12 -3.76
CA ALA A 111 -2.03 5.49 -4.58
C ALA A 111 -3.07 4.76 -3.73
N GLY A 112 -2.65 4.18 -2.59
CA GLY A 112 -3.50 3.60 -1.57
C GLY A 112 -2.91 3.87 -0.19
N CYS A 113 -3.78 4.05 0.81
CA CYS A 113 -3.36 4.01 2.20
C CYS A 113 -4.50 3.60 3.14
N VAL A 114 -4.18 2.82 4.17
CA VAL A 114 -5.06 2.56 5.32
C VAL A 114 -4.89 3.62 6.40
N THR A 115 -5.97 4.30 6.73
CA THR A 115 -6.00 5.30 7.80
C THR A 115 -7.27 5.19 8.66
N GLU A 116 -7.45 6.14 9.57
CA GLU A 116 -8.68 6.30 10.34
C GLU A 116 -9.29 7.66 10.05
N VAL A 117 -10.51 7.65 9.49
CA VAL A 117 -11.29 8.85 9.21
C VAL A 117 -12.51 8.84 10.12
N SER A 118 -12.64 9.87 10.96
CA SER A 118 -13.79 10.01 11.88
C SER A 118 -14.06 8.76 12.74
N GLY A 119 -13.00 8.11 13.22
CA GLY A 119 -13.07 6.91 14.08
C GLY A 119 -13.35 5.60 13.33
N LYS A 120 -13.33 5.62 11.99
CA LYS A 120 -13.55 4.43 11.16
C LYS A 120 -12.32 4.09 10.34
N THR A 121 -12.02 2.79 10.21
CA THR A 121 -10.96 2.33 9.30
C THR A 121 -11.35 2.65 7.86
N THR A 122 -10.44 3.30 7.14
CA THR A 122 -10.69 3.80 5.80
C THR A 122 -9.50 3.54 4.90
N ILE A 123 -9.75 3.05 3.69
CA ILE A 123 -8.79 3.01 2.59
C ILE A 123 -9.05 4.24 1.72
N LEU A 124 -8.01 5.06 1.51
CA LEU A 124 -8.04 6.19 0.59
C LEU A 124 -7.22 5.85 -0.65
N LEU A 125 -7.86 5.85 -1.81
CA LEU A 125 -7.24 5.55 -3.11
C LEU A 125 -7.13 6.83 -3.94
N GLY A 126 -5.93 7.40 -4.02
CA GLY A 126 -5.65 8.66 -4.71
C GLY A 126 -5.53 8.47 -6.22
N ILE A 127 -6.52 8.94 -6.99
CA ILE A 127 -6.56 8.78 -8.46
C ILE A 127 -5.35 9.39 -9.16
N GLU A 128 -4.80 10.48 -8.62
CA GLU A 128 -3.65 11.18 -9.19
C GLU A 128 -2.40 10.30 -9.19
N LYS A 129 -2.15 9.57 -8.09
CA LYS A 129 -1.03 8.64 -7.98
C LYS A 129 -1.28 7.36 -8.76
N ILE A 130 -2.52 6.86 -8.78
CA ILE A 130 -2.92 5.71 -9.60
C ILE A 130 -2.65 6.00 -11.09
N ILE A 131 -3.01 7.19 -11.58
CA ILE A 131 -2.76 7.61 -12.95
C ILE A 131 -1.26 7.79 -13.21
N GLU A 132 -0.53 8.42 -12.30
CA GLU A 132 0.92 8.64 -12.41
C GLU A 132 1.70 7.32 -12.54
N PHE A 133 1.36 6.31 -11.73
CA PHE A 133 2.01 4.99 -11.77
C PHE A 133 1.52 4.09 -12.92
N GLY A 134 0.49 4.52 -13.65
CA GLY A 134 -0.12 3.75 -14.72
C GLY A 134 -0.95 2.56 -14.23
N TRP A 135 -1.46 2.61 -13.01
CA TRP A 135 -2.23 1.54 -12.35
C TRP A 135 -3.74 1.61 -12.64
N TYR A 136 -4.10 2.02 -13.86
CA TYR A 136 -5.49 2.25 -14.26
C TYR A 136 -6.13 1.05 -14.99
N ASP A 137 -5.48 -0.11 -15.01
CA ASP A 137 -6.08 -1.36 -15.47
C ASP A 137 -6.68 -2.18 -14.31
N ILE A 138 -7.49 -3.19 -14.63
CA ILE A 138 -8.21 -4.02 -13.66
C ILE A 138 -7.24 -4.80 -12.75
N ASP A 139 -6.14 -5.32 -13.29
CA ASP A 139 -5.20 -6.13 -12.51
C ASP A 139 -4.47 -5.26 -11.48
N SER A 140 -3.93 -4.11 -11.92
CA SER A 140 -3.27 -3.14 -11.05
C SER A 140 -4.22 -2.61 -9.96
N MET A 141 -5.47 -2.28 -10.31
CA MET A 141 -6.47 -1.83 -9.33
C MET A 141 -6.84 -2.93 -8.32
N ASN A 142 -6.96 -4.17 -8.80
CA ASN A 142 -7.26 -5.32 -7.95
C ASN A 142 -6.14 -5.60 -6.97
N ALA A 143 -4.88 -5.59 -7.43
CA ALA A 143 -3.73 -5.73 -6.55
C ALA A 143 -3.69 -4.63 -5.47
N LEU A 144 -3.81 -3.36 -5.88
CA LEU A 144 -3.80 -2.23 -4.95
C LEU A 144 -4.87 -2.36 -3.86
N ILE A 145 -6.11 -2.64 -4.25
CA ILE A 145 -7.22 -2.76 -3.28
C ILE A 145 -7.03 -3.95 -2.35
N LEU A 146 -6.61 -5.10 -2.88
CA LEU A 146 -6.39 -6.29 -2.06
C LEU A 146 -5.22 -6.12 -1.09
N HIS A 147 -4.15 -5.46 -1.52
CA HIS A 147 -3.00 -5.13 -0.69
C HIS A 147 -3.41 -4.29 0.52
N GLU A 148 -4.08 -3.16 0.29
CA GLU A 148 -4.59 -2.30 1.37
C GLU A 148 -5.57 -3.04 2.29
N LEU A 149 -6.41 -3.92 1.72
CA LEU A 149 -7.30 -4.76 2.52
C LEU A 149 -6.56 -5.80 3.37
N GLY A 150 -5.38 -6.24 2.97
CA GLY A 150 -4.52 -7.09 3.79
C GLY A 150 -4.05 -6.39 5.07
N HIS A 151 -3.67 -5.11 4.96
CA HIS A 151 -3.40 -4.29 6.14
C HIS A 151 -4.65 -4.08 7.02
N VAL A 152 -5.82 -3.85 6.41
CA VAL A 152 -7.10 -3.75 7.14
C VAL A 152 -7.42 -5.05 7.86
N TYR A 153 -7.22 -6.20 7.21
CA TYR A 153 -7.46 -7.52 7.78
C TYR A 153 -6.58 -7.74 9.01
N GLN A 154 -5.27 -7.46 8.91
CA GLN A 154 -4.37 -7.53 10.05
C GLN A 154 -4.77 -6.55 11.15
N LYS A 155 -5.17 -5.31 10.82
CA LYS A 155 -5.65 -4.32 11.80
C LYS A 155 -6.90 -4.79 12.54
N GLN A 156 -7.82 -5.46 11.86
CA GLN A 156 -9.09 -5.88 12.41
C GLN A 156 -9.01 -7.18 13.23
N TYR A 157 -8.10 -8.08 12.85
CA TYR A 157 -8.07 -9.46 13.38
C TYR A 157 -6.76 -9.92 14.00
N GLY A 158 -5.74 -9.05 13.98
CA GLY A 158 -4.42 -9.35 14.49
C GLY A 158 -3.76 -8.15 15.17
N LEU A 159 -2.44 -8.21 15.27
CA LEU A 159 -1.59 -7.13 15.75
C LEU A 159 -1.03 -6.39 14.53
N PHE A 160 -1.46 -5.14 14.36
CA PHE A 160 -1.01 -4.29 13.24
C PHE A 160 -0.08 -3.16 13.69
N LYS A 161 -0.47 -2.41 14.73
CA LYS A 161 0.34 -1.34 15.30
C LYS A 161 1.00 -1.81 16.59
N ILE A 162 2.32 -1.76 16.61
CA ILE A 162 3.14 -2.02 17.80
C ILE A 162 4.02 -0.81 18.11
N THR A 163 4.50 -0.72 19.35
CA THR A 163 5.59 0.18 19.71
C THR A 163 6.91 -0.56 19.56
N THR A 164 7.82 -0.01 18.76
CA THR A 164 9.17 -0.52 18.59
C THR A 164 10.17 0.36 19.35
N ASN A 165 11.26 -0.25 19.81
CA ASN A 165 12.30 0.47 20.57
C ASN A 165 13.51 0.85 19.70
N SER A 166 13.51 0.47 18.42
CA SER A 166 14.61 0.74 17.48
C SER A 166 14.12 0.75 16.02
N GLU A 167 14.88 1.41 15.14
CA GLU A 167 14.65 1.37 13.68
C GLU A 167 14.70 -0.05 13.14
N LYS A 168 15.64 -0.87 13.63
CA LYS A 168 15.74 -2.30 13.31
C LYS A 168 14.41 -3.02 13.51
N ASP A 169 13.82 -2.84 14.68
CA ASP A 169 12.53 -3.46 15.02
C ASP A 169 11.39 -2.90 14.16
N SER A 170 11.42 -1.60 13.86
CA SER A 170 10.46 -0.95 12.95
C SER A 170 10.52 -1.52 11.54
N PHE A 171 11.71 -1.72 10.98
CA PHE A 171 11.88 -2.27 9.63
C PHE A 171 11.57 -3.76 9.55
N LEU A 172 11.89 -4.54 10.60
CA LEU A 172 11.46 -5.94 10.67
C LEU A 172 9.94 -6.04 10.77
N TRP A 173 9.30 -5.19 11.57
CA TRP A 173 7.85 -5.13 11.64
C TRP A 173 7.21 -4.67 10.33
N GLN A 174 7.83 -3.72 9.63
CA GLN A 174 7.41 -3.33 8.28
C GLN A 174 7.51 -4.52 7.33
N LEU A 175 8.65 -5.21 7.26
CA LEU A 175 8.82 -6.41 6.43
C LEU A 175 7.71 -7.44 6.66
N PHE A 176 7.36 -7.66 7.93
CA PHE A 176 6.28 -8.56 8.30
C PHE A 176 4.91 -8.06 7.82
N THR A 177 4.54 -6.82 8.13
CA THR A 177 3.22 -6.25 7.79
C THR A 177 3.00 -6.10 6.28
N GLU A 178 4.02 -5.72 5.51
CA GLU A 178 3.99 -5.72 4.05
C GLU A 178 3.87 -7.15 3.49
N GLY A 179 4.60 -8.11 4.07
CA GLY A 179 4.49 -9.51 3.72
C GLY A 179 3.08 -10.08 3.96
N VAL A 180 2.43 -9.69 5.06
CA VAL A 180 1.05 -10.09 5.37
C VAL A 180 0.08 -9.55 4.32
N ALA A 181 0.22 -8.29 3.92
CA ALA A 181 -0.61 -7.69 2.88
C ALA A 181 -0.45 -8.39 1.52
N MET A 182 0.79 -8.65 1.10
CA MET A 182 1.08 -9.37 -0.13
C MET A 182 0.55 -10.82 -0.12
N VAL A 183 0.69 -11.53 1.00
CA VAL A 183 0.16 -12.89 1.10
C VAL A 183 -1.37 -12.89 1.11
N PHE A 184 -2.01 -11.93 1.79
CA PHE A 184 -3.47 -11.77 1.75
C PHE A 184 -3.99 -11.60 0.31
N GLU A 185 -3.33 -10.75 -0.47
CA GLU A 185 -3.58 -10.54 -1.90
C GLU A 185 -3.46 -11.86 -2.69
N GLN A 186 -2.37 -12.60 -2.50
CA GLN A 186 -2.14 -13.89 -3.17
C GLN A 186 -3.17 -14.97 -2.80
N GLU A 187 -3.61 -15.02 -1.54
CA GLU A 187 -4.65 -15.97 -1.10
C GLU A 187 -5.98 -15.70 -1.81
N ILE A 188 -6.40 -14.43 -1.90
CA ILE A 188 -7.65 -14.07 -2.58
C ILE A 188 -7.59 -14.34 -4.08
N LEU A 189 -6.41 -14.16 -4.69
CA LEU A 189 -6.19 -14.46 -6.10
C LEU A 189 -6.05 -15.95 -6.39
N GLY A 190 -5.82 -16.78 -5.36
CA GLY A 190 -5.47 -18.19 -5.54
C GLY A 190 -4.15 -18.39 -6.31
N ASN A 191 -3.24 -17.42 -6.25
CA ASN A 191 -1.98 -17.43 -6.99
C ASN A 191 -0.81 -16.99 -6.11
N PHE A 192 -0.12 -17.97 -5.52
CA PHE A 192 1.03 -17.76 -4.64
C PHE A 192 2.26 -17.14 -5.33
N ASN A 193 2.25 -17.10 -6.66
CA ASN A 193 3.32 -16.52 -7.47
C ASN A 193 2.99 -15.11 -7.96
N TYR A 194 1.82 -14.58 -7.61
CA TYR A 194 1.42 -13.24 -8.01
C TYR A 194 2.21 -12.18 -7.24
N PHE A 195 2.77 -11.23 -7.99
CA PHE A 195 3.36 -10.00 -7.49
C PHE A 195 3.02 -8.91 -8.50
N HIS A 196 2.24 -7.91 -8.11
CA HIS A 196 1.91 -6.81 -9.01
C HIS A 196 3.12 -5.96 -9.42
N GLN A 197 4.22 -6.07 -8.67
CA GLN A 197 5.53 -5.50 -9.00
C GLN A 197 6.29 -6.28 -10.09
N ASP A 198 5.81 -7.45 -10.53
CA ASP A 198 6.50 -8.29 -11.53
C ASP A 198 6.44 -7.70 -12.95
N LYS A 199 7.20 -6.63 -13.15
CA LYS A 199 7.51 -6.01 -14.44
C LYS A 199 8.96 -6.34 -14.78
N ASP A 200 9.25 -6.54 -16.07
CA ASP A 200 10.60 -6.79 -16.57
C ASP A 200 11.34 -7.92 -15.85
N ASN A 201 10.63 -9.01 -15.52
CA ASN A 201 11.18 -10.23 -14.89
C ASN A 201 11.66 -10.01 -13.44
N TRP A 202 11.18 -8.95 -12.78
CA TRP A 202 11.52 -8.58 -11.41
C TRP A 202 11.39 -9.74 -10.41
N ARG A 203 10.32 -10.54 -10.49
CA ARG A 203 10.10 -11.65 -9.56
C ARG A 203 11.17 -12.74 -9.71
N ASN A 204 11.50 -13.10 -10.95
CA ASN A 204 12.52 -14.12 -11.21
C ASN A 204 13.92 -13.63 -10.82
N TRP A 205 14.19 -12.33 -10.94
CA TRP A 205 15.40 -11.72 -10.41
C TRP A 205 15.43 -11.83 -8.88
N CYS A 206 14.35 -11.48 -8.20
CA CYS A 206 14.26 -11.59 -6.74
C CYS A 206 14.45 -13.05 -6.27
N GLU A 207 13.83 -14.02 -6.94
CA GLU A 207 14.01 -15.44 -6.64
C GLU A 207 15.47 -15.89 -6.82
N SER A 208 16.11 -15.50 -7.93
CA SER A 208 17.50 -15.88 -8.20
C SER A 208 18.50 -15.23 -7.23
N ASN A 209 18.10 -14.17 -6.53
CA ASN A 209 18.95 -13.37 -5.64
C ASN A 209 18.46 -13.39 -4.19
N ILE A 210 17.58 -14.31 -3.79
CA ILE A 210 16.97 -14.31 -2.45
C ILE A 210 18.03 -14.35 -1.32
N GLU A 211 19.09 -15.14 -1.46
CA GLU A 211 20.19 -15.16 -0.47
C GLU A 211 20.88 -13.79 -0.34
N LEU A 212 21.12 -13.11 -1.46
CA LEU A 212 21.73 -11.78 -1.49
C LEU A 212 20.83 -10.76 -0.79
N ILE A 213 19.53 -10.80 -1.09
CA ILE A 213 18.52 -9.94 -0.49
C ILE A 213 18.47 -10.14 1.02
N ILE A 214 18.41 -11.40 1.49
CA ILE A 214 18.37 -11.72 2.92
C ILE A 214 19.63 -11.23 3.63
N ARG A 215 20.82 -11.57 3.12
CA ARG A 215 22.10 -11.15 3.74
C ARG A 215 22.18 -9.63 3.82
N SER A 216 21.87 -8.95 2.73
CA SER A 216 21.94 -7.49 2.66
C SER A 216 20.94 -6.82 3.59
N PHE A 217 19.70 -7.33 3.67
CA PHE A 217 18.70 -6.80 4.59
C PHE A 217 19.15 -6.97 6.04
N CYS A 218 19.70 -8.14 6.40
CA CYS A 218 20.22 -8.41 7.74
C CYS A 218 21.40 -7.50 8.12
N ASP A 219 22.32 -7.27 7.18
CA ASP A 219 23.45 -6.38 7.38
C ASP A 219 22.98 -4.93 7.57
N ASP A 220 22.06 -4.47 6.70
CA ASP A 220 21.51 -3.12 6.70
C ASP A 220 20.66 -2.85 7.97
N LEU A 221 19.95 -3.83 8.52
CA LEU A 221 19.07 -3.65 9.69
C LEU A 221 19.74 -2.94 10.89
N ASN A 222 21.06 -3.02 11.03
CA ASN A 222 21.78 -2.39 12.14
C ASN A 222 22.07 -0.90 11.92
N THR A 223 21.96 -0.39 10.68
CA THR A 223 22.31 0.99 10.28
C THR A 223 21.23 1.66 9.44
N MET A 224 20.21 0.92 9.02
CA MET A 224 19.12 1.37 8.17
C MET A 224 18.23 2.37 8.91
N THR A 225 17.89 3.45 8.20
CA THR A 225 16.99 4.52 8.61
C THR A 225 15.99 4.77 7.48
N ARG A 226 14.96 5.57 7.75
CA ARG A 226 13.99 5.98 6.72
C ARG A 226 14.65 6.65 5.50
N ASP A 227 15.76 7.34 5.71
CA ASP A 227 16.44 8.12 4.66
C ASP A 227 17.40 7.28 3.80
N ASN A 228 17.87 6.13 4.28
CA ASN A 228 18.88 5.31 3.58
C ASN A 228 18.42 3.90 3.22
N GLN A 229 17.19 3.51 3.59
CA GLN A 229 16.63 2.21 3.24
C GLN A 229 16.47 2.06 1.72
N ARG A 230 16.53 0.82 1.24
CA ARG A 230 16.52 0.50 -0.20
C ARG A 230 15.51 -0.58 -0.60
N TYR A 231 14.56 -0.89 0.26
CA TYR A 231 13.71 -2.08 0.16
C TYR A 231 12.23 -1.78 -0.12
N PHE A 232 11.70 -0.66 0.38
CA PHE A 232 10.26 -0.35 0.31
C PHE A 232 10.01 0.98 -0.38
N GLY A 233 9.15 1.00 -1.40
CA GLY A 233 8.69 2.21 -2.06
C GLY A 233 9.37 2.48 -3.39
N ASP A 234 8.71 3.34 -4.17
CA ASP A 234 9.01 3.69 -5.55
C ASP A 234 10.25 4.60 -5.72
N TRP A 235 10.71 5.25 -4.65
CA TRP A 235 11.84 6.19 -4.67
C TRP A 235 13.18 5.54 -4.35
N VAL A 236 13.18 4.27 -3.97
CA VAL A 236 14.39 3.56 -3.54
C VAL A 236 14.62 2.33 -4.41
N SER A 237 15.87 1.87 -4.48
CA SER A 237 16.20 0.66 -5.24
C SER A 237 17.31 -0.16 -4.60
N PHE A 238 17.12 -1.48 -4.62
CA PHE A 238 18.12 -2.47 -4.28
C PHE A 238 18.63 -3.09 -5.58
N GLU A 239 19.91 -2.89 -5.91
CA GLU A 239 20.51 -3.39 -7.17
C GLU A 239 19.69 -2.98 -8.42
N ASN A 240 19.21 -1.73 -8.46
CA ASN A 240 18.34 -1.16 -9.50
C ASN A 240 16.91 -1.74 -9.57
N HIS A 241 16.44 -2.44 -8.54
CA HIS A 241 15.08 -2.95 -8.44
C HIS A 241 14.37 -2.30 -7.24
N SER A 242 13.22 -1.66 -7.44
CA SER A 242 12.39 -1.16 -6.34
C SER A 242 11.64 -2.31 -5.65
N ASP A 243 11.05 -2.02 -4.49
CA ASP A 243 10.06 -2.87 -3.81
C ASP A 243 10.50 -4.30 -3.47
N VAL A 244 11.80 -4.57 -3.45
CA VAL A 244 12.38 -5.89 -3.11
C VAL A 244 11.99 -6.33 -1.69
N GLY A 245 11.69 -5.39 -0.79
CA GLY A 245 11.16 -5.65 0.54
C GLY A 245 9.80 -6.37 0.53
N TYR A 246 8.93 -6.08 -0.45
CA TYR A 246 7.65 -6.79 -0.59
C TYR A 246 7.87 -8.25 -0.97
N TYR A 247 8.83 -8.54 -1.85
CA TYR A 247 9.22 -9.92 -2.17
C TYR A 247 9.73 -10.66 -0.94
N LEU A 248 10.71 -10.06 -0.23
CA LEU A 248 11.30 -10.65 0.96
C LEU A 248 10.25 -10.89 2.06
N GLY A 249 9.38 -9.91 2.31
CA GLY A 249 8.31 -10.01 3.29
C GLY A 249 7.31 -11.12 2.94
N THR A 250 6.94 -11.23 1.66
CA THR A 250 6.08 -12.31 1.16
C THR A 250 6.71 -13.67 1.40
N ARG A 251 8.00 -13.85 1.09
CA ARG A 251 8.72 -15.12 1.32
C ARG A 251 8.81 -15.45 2.81
N PHE A 252 9.02 -14.45 3.65
CA PHE A 252 9.06 -14.63 5.10
C PHE A 252 7.69 -15.06 5.66
N VAL A 253 6.59 -14.42 5.25
CA VAL A 253 5.24 -14.82 5.70
C VAL A 253 4.84 -16.19 5.15
N ARG A 254 5.20 -16.49 3.90
CA ARG A 254 5.02 -17.82 3.29
C ARG A 254 5.75 -18.92 4.07
N PHE A 255 6.98 -18.67 4.51
CA PHE A 255 7.72 -19.58 5.39
C PHE A 255 6.96 -19.85 6.69
N MET A 256 6.44 -18.81 7.35
CA MET A 256 5.66 -18.98 8.59
C MET A 256 4.37 -19.79 8.36
N LEU A 257 3.75 -19.68 7.17
CA LEU A 257 2.55 -20.43 6.79
C LEU A 257 2.77 -21.93 6.60
N GLU A 258 4.03 -22.40 6.48
CA GLU A 258 4.32 -23.83 6.38
C GLU A 258 3.92 -24.60 7.66
N GLU A 259 3.93 -23.91 8.81
CA GLU A 259 3.64 -24.49 10.12
C GLU A 259 2.42 -23.85 10.82
N ASN A 260 1.90 -22.74 10.29
CA ASN A 260 0.89 -21.93 10.97
C ASN A 260 -0.22 -21.50 10.02
N SER A 261 -1.40 -21.20 10.57
CA SER A 261 -2.47 -20.56 9.79
C SER A 261 -2.24 -19.06 9.65
N PHE A 262 -2.81 -18.46 8.60
CA PHE A 262 -2.77 -17.02 8.36
C PHE A 262 -3.27 -16.23 9.58
N ASP A 263 -4.42 -16.63 10.14
CA ASP A 263 -5.01 -16.01 11.33
C ASP A 263 -4.12 -16.10 12.58
N SER A 264 -3.31 -17.16 12.70
CA SER A 264 -2.34 -17.28 13.79
C SER A 264 -1.19 -16.30 13.62
N ILE A 265 -0.62 -16.23 12.41
CA ILE A 265 0.56 -15.41 12.11
C ILE A 265 0.28 -13.93 12.33
N ILE A 266 -0.87 -13.42 11.90
CA ILE A 266 -1.21 -12.00 12.06
C ILE A 266 -1.35 -11.57 13.54
N ASN A 267 -1.40 -12.51 14.48
CA ASN A 267 -1.46 -12.26 15.92
C ASN A 267 -0.08 -12.33 16.60
N TYR A 268 1.00 -12.58 15.86
CA TYR A 268 2.35 -12.64 16.42
C TYR A 268 2.85 -11.26 16.85
N GLY A 269 3.33 -11.19 18.09
CA GLY A 269 4.05 -10.02 18.61
C GLY A 269 5.49 -9.97 18.11
N LEU A 270 6.15 -8.82 18.30
CA LEU A 270 7.50 -8.56 17.79
C LEU A 270 8.53 -9.64 18.17
N ASP A 271 8.51 -10.12 19.41
CA ASP A 271 9.47 -11.15 19.86
C ASP A 271 9.31 -12.45 19.06
N LYS A 272 8.04 -12.85 18.80
CA LYS A 272 7.76 -14.02 17.97
C LYS A 272 8.17 -13.80 16.51
N ILE A 273 7.95 -12.59 15.98
CA ILE A 273 8.40 -12.23 14.63
C ILE A 273 9.93 -12.29 14.51
N LYS A 274 10.68 -11.86 15.53
CA LYS A 274 12.14 -11.99 15.57
C LYS A 274 12.57 -13.46 15.54
N GLU A 275 11.96 -14.31 16.37
CA GLU A 275 12.24 -15.75 16.39
C GLU A 275 11.99 -16.40 15.02
N GLU A 276 10.84 -16.12 14.39
CA GLU A 276 10.53 -16.68 13.08
C GLU A 276 11.43 -16.12 11.98
N PHE A 277 11.85 -14.86 12.09
CA PHE A 277 12.78 -14.27 11.13
C PHE A 277 14.17 -14.91 11.22
N ASP A 278 14.67 -15.16 12.44
CA ASP A 278 15.93 -15.88 12.66
C ASP A 278 15.86 -17.31 12.09
N ARG A 279 14.71 -18.00 12.24
CA ARG A 279 14.47 -19.31 11.62
C ARG A 279 14.46 -19.23 10.09
N PHE A 280 13.77 -18.24 9.53
CA PHE A 280 13.69 -18.01 8.09
C PHE A 280 15.08 -17.76 7.48
N ILE A 281 15.91 -16.95 8.15
CA ILE A 281 17.30 -16.73 7.74
C ILE A 281 18.08 -18.06 7.76
N GLY A 282 17.97 -18.84 8.83
CA GLY A 282 18.69 -20.12 8.96
C GLY A 282 18.24 -21.22 8.00
N ASP A 283 17.02 -21.15 7.44
CA ASP A 283 16.55 -22.05 6.39
C ASP A 283 17.07 -21.64 5.00
N LYS A 284 17.28 -20.34 4.78
CA LYS A 284 17.62 -19.78 3.46
C LYS A 284 19.10 -19.44 3.26
N LEU A 285 19.90 -19.37 4.32
CA LEU A 285 21.35 -19.09 4.29
C LEU A 285 22.18 -20.28 4.75
#